data_AF-A0A956ZH11-F1
#
_entry.id   AF-A0A956ZH11-F1
#
_cell.length_a   1.000
_cell.length_b   1.000
_cell.length_c   1.000
_cell.angle_alpha   90.00
_cell.angle_beta   90.00
_cell.angle_gamma   90.00
#
_symmetry.space_group_name_H-M   'P 1'
#
loop_
_entity.id
_entity.type
_entity.pdbx_description
1 polymer ?
#
loop_
_entity_poly.entity_id
_entity_poly.type
_entity_poly.pdbx_seq_one_letter_code
_entity_poly.pdbx_strand_id
1 'polypeptide(L)'
;MSLVESILSANDGRAVAQIAKQVGIPESVAKKGIEALAPSLQRGLQRNTKKRGGAEGLLDALKSGSHARYVDDPATLEKEDSIADGNKILGHIFGNKDVSRNVAGEASGRSGIDSALLKKMLPMLGAVAMGAMAKNASGGSSGGSPLDALGGLLGGSGGGEDSSLDSILDLGKKFF
;
A
#
# COMPACT_ATOMS: atom_id res chain seq x y z
N MET A 1 2.17 -2.98 -11.45
CA MET A 1 0.83 -2.94 -10.81
C MET A 1 0.81 -1.80 -9.80
N SER A 2 -0.30 -1.07 -9.70
CA SER A 2 -0.51 -0.06 -8.65
C SER A 2 -0.80 -0.73 -7.31
N LEU A 3 -0.40 -0.13 -6.19
CA LEU A 3 -0.81 -0.55 -4.83
C LEU A 3 -2.33 -0.74 -4.72
N VAL A 4 -3.09 0.12 -5.39
CA VAL A 4 -4.56 0.07 -5.41
C VAL A 4 -5.03 -1.21 -6.07
N GLU A 5 -4.45 -1.56 -7.21
CA GLU A 5 -4.76 -2.79 -7.93
C GLU A 5 -4.41 -4.00 -7.06
N SER A 6 -3.27 -3.96 -6.38
CA SER A 6 -2.88 -5.03 -5.45
C SER A 6 -3.85 -5.18 -4.28
N ILE A 7 -4.44 -4.09 -3.78
CA ILE A 7 -5.49 -4.14 -2.73
C ILE A 7 -6.81 -4.64 -3.29
N LEU A 8 -7.22 -4.18 -4.47
CA LEU A 8 -8.47 -4.58 -5.12
C LEU A 8 -8.44 -6.05 -5.54
N SER A 9 -7.28 -6.54 -6.00
CA SER A 9 -7.04 -7.94 -6.35
C SER A 9 -6.56 -8.77 -5.16
N ALA A 10 -6.36 -8.18 -3.98
CA ALA A 10 -5.92 -8.92 -2.80
C ALA A 10 -6.94 -10.02 -2.47
N ASN A 11 -6.46 -11.26 -2.44
CA ASN A 11 -7.27 -12.45 -2.16
C ASN A 11 -8.53 -12.53 -3.05
N ASP A 12 -8.36 -12.27 -4.35
CA ASP A 12 -9.43 -12.32 -5.36
C ASP A 12 -10.61 -11.38 -5.06
N GLY A 13 -10.35 -10.24 -4.40
CA GLY A 13 -11.36 -9.25 -4.04
C GLY A 13 -12.09 -9.52 -2.72
N ARG A 14 -11.79 -10.62 -2.03
CA ARG A 14 -12.39 -10.96 -0.73
C ARG A 14 -12.10 -9.92 0.35
N ALA A 15 -10.96 -9.25 0.28
CA ALA A 15 -10.63 -8.16 1.19
C ALA A 15 -11.62 -6.98 1.05
N VAL A 16 -12.03 -6.66 -0.18
CA VAL A 16 -13.01 -5.60 -0.45
C VAL A 16 -14.38 -5.98 0.10
N ALA A 17 -14.82 -7.22 -0.14
CA ALA A 17 -16.08 -7.74 0.39
C ALA A 17 -16.13 -7.69 1.93
N GLN A 18 -15.02 -8.05 2.59
CA GLN A 18 -14.94 -7.99 4.04
C GLN A 18 -14.98 -6.55 4.57
N ILE A 19 -14.26 -5.61 3.93
CA ILE A 19 -14.32 -4.18 4.30
C ILE A 19 -15.75 -3.66 4.15
N ALA A 20 -16.42 -4.02 3.06
CA ALA A 20 -17.81 -3.63 2.81
C ALA A 20 -18.74 -4.14 3.93
N LYS A 21 -18.60 -5.42 4.30
CA LYS A 21 -19.34 -6.04 5.40
C LYS A 21 -19.10 -5.35 6.74
N GLN A 22 -17.84 -5.07 7.08
CA GLN A 22 -17.47 -4.47 8.37
C GLN A 22 -17.96 -3.02 8.52
N VAL A 23 -18.01 -2.29 7.41
CA VAL A 23 -18.47 -0.90 7.39
C VAL A 23 -19.99 -0.81 7.23
N GLY A 24 -20.64 -1.88 6.78
CA GLY A 24 -22.07 -1.94 6.52
C GLY A 24 -22.47 -1.22 5.24
N ILE A 25 -21.63 -1.30 4.19
CA ILE A 25 -21.85 -0.64 2.89
C ILE A 25 -21.82 -1.66 1.75
N PRO A 26 -22.44 -1.34 0.59
CA PRO A 26 -22.30 -2.18 -0.60
C PRO A 26 -20.85 -2.27 -1.07
N GLU A 27 -20.45 -3.41 -1.63
CA GLU A 27 -19.10 -3.62 -2.18
C GLU A 27 -18.73 -2.57 -3.24
N SER A 28 -19.69 -2.16 -4.07
CA SER A 28 -19.47 -1.09 -5.06
C SER A 28 -19.15 0.26 -4.41
N VAL A 29 -19.70 0.55 -3.23
CA VAL A 29 -19.39 1.76 -2.46
C VAL A 29 -18.02 1.62 -1.79
N ALA A 30 -17.70 0.44 -1.25
CA ALA A 30 -16.38 0.16 -0.71
C ALA A 30 -15.30 0.34 -1.79
N LYS A 31 -15.49 -0.20 -3.00
CA LYS A 31 -14.57 -0.03 -4.13
C LYS A 31 -14.34 1.45 -4.47
N LYS A 32 -15.41 2.24 -4.57
CA LYS A 32 -15.31 3.69 -4.79
C LYS A 32 -14.54 4.40 -3.68
N GLY A 33 -14.74 4.00 -2.42
CA GLY A 33 -13.99 4.54 -1.29
C GLY A 33 -12.49 4.24 -1.39
N ILE A 34 -12.14 3.03 -1.80
CA ILE A 34 -10.74 2.62 -2.04
C ILE A 34 -10.12 3.48 -3.15
N GLU A 35 -10.81 3.61 -4.28
CA GLU A 35 -10.37 4.42 -5.42
C GLU A 35 -10.20 5.91 -5.06
N ALA A 36 -11.03 6.43 -4.14
CA ALA A 36 -10.93 7.81 -3.67
C ALA A 36 -9.80 8.03 -2.65
N LEU A 37 -9.52 7.05 -1.79
CA LEU A 37 -8.45 7.10 -0.77
C LEU A 37 -7.06 6.79 -1.35
N ALA A 38 -7.02 5.96 -2.39
CA ALA A 38 -5.85 5.53 -3.13
C ALA A 38 -4.80 6.63 -3.42
N PRO A 39 -5.13 7.73 -4.12
CA PRO A 39 -4.13 8.73 -4.50
C PRO A 39 -3.50 9.40 -3.27
N SER A 40 -4.26 9.55 -2.19
CA SER A 40 -3.74 10.10 -0.94
C SER A 40 -2.80 9.12 -0.25
N LEU A 41 -3.15 7.85 -0.17
CA LEU A 41 -2.28 6.79 0.36
C LEU A 41 -0.96 6.69 -0.42
N GLN A 42 -1.03 6.72 -1.76
CA GLN A 42 0.16 6.73 -2.62
C GLN A 42 1.04 7.97 -2.36
N ARG A 43 0.44 9.16 -2.30
CA ARG A 43 1.16 10.41 -1.97
C ARG A 43 1.81 10.34 -0.58
N GLY A 44 1.10 9.81 0.42
CA GLY A 44 1.63 9.62 1.77
C GLY A 44 2.84 8.69 1.76
N LEU A 45 2.70 7.54 1.12
CA LEU A 45 3.75 6.54 1.05
C LEU A 45 4.99 7.07 0.30
N GLN A 46 4.81 7.76 -0.82
CA GLN A 46 5.89 8.46 -1.55
C GLN A 46 6.58 9.53 -0.70
N ARG A 47 5.81 10.29 0.09
CA ARG A 47 6.40 11.28 1.02
C ARG A 47 7.18 10.60 2.14
N ASN A 48 6.68 9.48 2.66
CA ASN A 48 7.36 8.74 3.72
C ASN A 48 8.67 8.11 3.23
N THR A 49 8.69 7.45 2.08
CA THR A 49 9.91 6.83 1.53
C THR A 49 10.99 7.84 1.16
N LYS A 50 10.62 9.08 0.82
CA LYS A 50 11.56 10.19 0.59
C LYS A 50 12.15 10.78 1.87
N LYS A 51 11.58 10.49 3.05
CA LYS A 51 12.15 10.92 4.34
C LYS A 51 13.30 10.01 4.74
N ARG A 52 14.30 10.58 5.40
CA ARG A 52 15.41 9.83 6.00
C ARG A 52 14.85 8.80 6.99
N GLY A 53 15.14 7.51 6.79
CA GLY A 53 14.66 6.42 7.65
C GLY A 53 13.20 6.00 7.43
N GLY A 54 12.46 6.66 6.52
CA GLY A 54 11.03 6.38 6.33
C GLY A 54 10.77 5.06 5.60
N ALA A 55 11.61 4.72 4.62
CA ALA A 55 11.58 3.44 3.94
C ALA A 55 11.98 2.29 4.90
N GLU A 56 13.04 2.48 5.68
CA GLU A 56 13.50 1.53 6.69
C GLU A 56 12.45 1.28 7.77
N GLY A 57 11.80 2.32 8.27
CA GLY A 57 10.71 2.17 9.24
C GLY A 57 9.50 1.41 8.69
N LEU A 58 9.20 1.57 7.40
CA LEU A 58 8.13 0.78 6.76
C LEU A 58 8.54 -0.67 6.55
N LEU A 59 9.80 -0.94 6.19
CA LEU A 59 10.33 -2.30 6.11
C LEU A 59 10.34 -2.99 7.46
N ASP A 60 10.67 -2.26 8.52
CA ASP A 60 10.64 -2.78 9.88
C ASP A 60 9.21 -3.14 10.29
N ALA A 61 8.24 -2.26 10.01
CA ALA A 61 6.82 -2.58 10.18
C ALA A 61 6.40 -3.82 9.37
N LEU A 62 6.90 -3.96 8.14
CA LEU A 62 6.61 -5.11 7.28
C LEU A 62 7.16 -6.43 7.84
N LYS A 63 8.36 -6.39 8.44
CA LYS A 63 9.04 -7.58 9.00
C LYS A 63 8.53 -7.95 10.38
N SER A 64 8.20 -6.96 11.20
CA SER A 64 7.84 -7.17 12.61
C SER A 64 6.40 -7.62 12.81
N GLY A 65 5.49 -7.26 11.91
CA GLY A 65 4.12 -7.71 11.98
C GLY A 65 3.84 -8.88 11.04
N SER A 66 3.20 -9.93 11.55
CA SER A 66 2.66 -11.03 10.74
C SER A 66 1.48 -10.56 9.87
N HIS A 67 1.66 -9.51 9.07
CA HIS A 67 0.60 -8.76 8.37
C HIS A 67 0.04 -9.52 7.16
N ALA A 68 0.77 -10.51 6.65
CA ALA A 68 0.29 -11.42 5.59
C ALA A 68 -1.09 -12.02 5.94
N ARG A 69 -1.35 -12.25 7.24
CA ARG A 69 -2.62 -12.77 7.78
C ARG A 69 -3.86 -11.97 7.35
N TYR A 70 -3.72 -10.66 7.10
CA TYR A 70 -4.84 -9.80 6.71
C TYR A 70 -5.32 -10.05 5.28
N VAL A 71 -4.44 -10.58 4.43
CA VAL A 71 -4.76 -10.95 3.06
C VAL A 71 -5.09 -12.44 2.98
N ASP A 72 -4.40 -13.28 3.76
CA ASP A 72 -4.68 -14.73 3.81
C ASP A 72 -6.03 -15.05 4.45
N ASP A 73 -6.34 -14.38 5.56
CA ASP A 73 -7.61 -14.51 6.28
C ASP A 73 -8.27 -13.13 6.45
N PRO A 74 -9.08 -12.69 5.48
CA PRO A 74 -9.80 -11.43 5.55
C PRO A 74 -10.70 -11.34 6.79
N ALA A 75 -11.18 -12.45 7.36
CA ALA A 75 -11.99 -12.40 8.58
C ALA A 75 -11.24 -11.69 9.72
N THR A 76 -9.91 -11.77 9.75
CA THR A 76 -9.10 -11.03 10.73
C THR A 76 -9.24 -9.51 10.64
N LEU A 77 -9.66 -8.93 9.51
CA LEU A 77 -9.82 -7.48 9.34
C LEU A 77 -10.86 -6.87 10.28
N GLU A 78 -11.79 -7.67 10.81
CA GLU A 78 -12.79 -7.21 11.77
C GLU A 78 -12.22 -7.07 13.20
N LYS A 79 -11.06 -7.67 13.48
CA LYS A 79 -10.44 -7.67 14.80
C LYS A 79 -9.87 -6.29 15.15
N GLU A 80 -9.98 -5.93 16.42
CA GLU A 80 -9.42 -4.67 16.95
C GLU A 80 -7.91 -4.56 16.70
N ASP A 81 -7.17 -5.68 16.78
CA ASP A 81 -5.74 -5.74 16.49
C ASP A 81 -5.43 -5.31 15.05
N SER A 82 -6.25 -5.71 14.09
CA SER A 82 -6.09 -5.37 12.68
C SER A 82 -6.34 -3.89 12.42
N ILE A 83 -7.33 -3.32 13.12
CA ILE A 83 -7.62 -1.88 13.08
C ILE A 83 -6.48 -1.09 13.73
N ALA A 84 -5.95 -1.57 14.87
CA ALA A 84 -4.84 -0.95 15.57
C ALA A 84 -3.56 -0.96 14.72
N ASP A 85 -3.23 -2.12 14.12
CA ASP A 85 -2.08 -2.25 13.23
C ASP A 85 -2.25 -1.40 11.97
N GLY A 86 -3.43 -1.40 11.37
CA GLY A 86 -3.80 -0.48 10.28
C GLY A 86 -3.53 0.98 10.63
N ASN A 87 -3.92 1.42 11.83
CA ASN A 87 -3.64 2.78 12.29
C ASN A 87 -2.14 3.08 12.48
N LYS A 88 -1.34 2.12 12.95
CA LYS A 88 0.13 2.27 13.04
C LYS A 88 0.74 2.45 11.66
N ILE A 89 0.32 1.62 10.70
CA ILE A 89 0.76 1.66 9.30
C ILE A 89 0.44 3.02 8.69
N LEU A 90 -0.79 3.51 8.87
CA LEU A 90 -1.16 4.86 8.42
C LEU A 90 -0.32 5.95 9.10
N GLY A 91 0.09 5.74 10.36
CA GLY A 91 1.04 6.60 11.05
C GLY A 91 2.41 6.65 10.36
N HIS A 92 2.93 5.52 9.87
CA HIS A 92 4.16 5.51 9.07
C HIS A 92 3.95 6.18 7.70
N ILE A 93 2.85 5.85 7.00
CA ILE A 93 2.56 6.38 5.66
C ILE A 93 2.38 7.90 5.70
N PHE A 94 1.59 8.41 6.63
CA PHE A 94 1.21 9.81 6.67
C PHE A 94 2.03 10.65 7.65
N GLY A 95 2.79 10.02 8.53
CA GLY A 95 3.59 10.66 9.60
C GLY A 95 2.77 11.12 10.80
N ASN A 96 1.50 11.49 10.61
CA ASN A 96 0.62 11.90 11.72
C ASN A 96 -0.85 11.50 11.47
N LYS A 97 -1.58 11.18 12.54
CA LYS A 97 -3.00 10.77 12.50
C LYS A 97 -3.92 11.87 11.95
N ASP A 98 -3.56 13.14 12.10
CA ASP A 98 -4.34 14.25 11.56
C ASP A 98 -4.34 14.27 10.03
N VAL A 99 -3.24 13.84 9.40
CA VAL A 99 -3.18 13.71 7.94
C VAL A 99 -4.14 12.59 7.49
N SER A 100 -4.17 11.44 8.18
CA SER A 100 -5.12 10.36 7.89
C SER A 100 -6.59 10.84 7.99
N ARG A 101 -6.90 11.69 8.96
CA ARG A 101 -8.24 12.27 9.13
C ARG A 101 -8.60 13.23 7.98
N ASN A 102 -7.66 14.05 7.55
CA ASN A 102 -7.85 14.95 6.41
C ASN A 102 -8.02 14.18 5.09
N VAL A 103 -7.31 13.06 4.91
CA VAL A 103 -7.44 12.18 3.75
C VAL A 103 -8.86 11.62 3.62
N ALA A 104 -9.49 11.22 4.73
CA ALA A 104 -10.91 10.83 4.70
C ALA A 104 -11.85 11.97 4.32
N GLY A 105 -11.54 13.22 4.69
CA GLY A 105 -12.29 14.41 4.28
C GLY A 105 -12.17 14.67 2.78
N GLU A 106 -10.95 14.65 2.24
CA GLU A 106 -10.68 14.81 0.80
C GLU A 106 -11.38 13.71 -0.03
N ALA A 107 -11.27 12.45 0.41
CA ALA A 107 -11.91 11.33 -0.26
C ALA A 107 -13.44 11.40 -0.20
N SER A 108 -14.01 11.95 0.89
CA SER A 108 -15.46 12.16 1.02
C SER A 108 -15.99 13.10 -0.05
N GLY A 109 -15.34 14.27 -0.21
CA GLY A 109 -15.74 15.24 -1.24
C GLY A 109 -15.63 14.73 -2.68
N ARG A 110 -14.76 13.73 -2.92
CA ARG A 110 -14.55 13.14 -4.27
C ARG A 110 -15.45 11.95 -4.57
N SER A 111 -15.72 11.11 -3.56
CA SER A 111 -16.50 9.88 -3.72
C SER A 111 -17.99 10.05 -3.44
N GLY A 112 -18.37 11.12 -2.74
CA GLY A 112 -19.72 11.29 -2.18
C GLY A 112 -20.02 10.35 -1.00
N ILE A 113 -19.03 9.62 -0.50
CA ILE A 113 -19.15 8.73 0.66
C ILE A 113 -18.94 9.55 1.93
N ASP A 114 -19.74 9.27 2.97
CA ASP A 114 -19.61 9.95 4.26
C ASP A 114 -18.19 9.79 4.85
N SER A 115 -17.65 10.89 5.38
CA SER A 115 -16.29 10.92 5.92
C SER A 115 -16.11 9.96 7.10
N ALA A 116 -17.15 9.70 7.91
CA ALA A 116 -17.06 8.74 9.01
C ALA A 116 -16.92 7.30 8.51
N LEU A 117 -17.58 6.94 7.40
CA LEU A 117 -17.42 5.64 6.75
C LEU A 117 -15.99 5.48 6.20
N LEU A 118 -15.47 6.51 5.52
CA LEU A 118 -14.10 6.49 5.00
C LEU A 118 -13.04 6.42 6.11
N LYS A 119 -13.28 7.08 7.25
CA LYS A 119 -12.42 6.97 8.45
C LYS A 119 -12.40 5.55 9.01
N LYS A 120 -13.53 4.82 8.96
CA LYS A 120 -13.59 3.40 9.34
C LYS A 120 -12.86 2.52 8.34
N MET A 121 -12.95 2.83 7.04
CA MET A 121 -12.29 2.08 5.96
C MET A 121 -10.76 2.22 5.98
N LEU A 122 -10.26 3.43 6.24
CA LEU A 122 -8.84 3.77 6.18
C LEU A 122 -7.90 2.79 6.89
N PRO A 123 -8.10 2.45 8.18
CA PRO A 123 -7.21 1.53 8.88
C PRO A 123 -7.25 0.11 8.30
N MET A 124 -8.43 -0.37 7.88
CA MET A 124 -8.54 -1.68 7.21
C MET A 124 -7.78 -1.68 5.88
N LEU A 125 -7.84 -0.58 5.11
CA LEU A 125 -7.04 -0.44 3.89
C LEU A 125 -5.54 -0.41 4.17
N GLY A 126 -5.11 0.25 5.25
CA GLY A 126 -3.73 0.19 5.71
C GLY A 126 -3.28 -1.25 6.01
N ALA A 127 -4.10 -2.01 6.74
CA ALA A 127 -3.83 -3.42 7.07
C ALA A 127 -3.75 -4.31 5.82
N VAL A 128 -4.73 -4.21 4.91
CA VAL A 128 -4.74 -4.98 3.65
C VAL A 128 -3.55 -4.60 2.76
N ALA A 129 -3.25 -3.31 2.62
CA ALA A 129 -2.10 -2.83 1.86
C ALA A 129 -0.79 -3.44 2.39
N MET A 130 -0.60 -3.45 3.71
CA MET A 130 0.59 -4.05 4.32
C MET A 130 0.61 -5.56 4.21
N GLY A 131 -0.53 -6.24 4.34
CA GLY A 131 -0.60 -7.67 4.09
C GLY A 131 -0.27 -8.03 2.65
N ALA A 132 -0.72 -7.24 1.67
CA ALA A 132 -0.42 -7.44 0.26
C ALA A 132 1.06 -7.19 -0.03
N MET A 133 1.66 -6.17 0.58
CA MET A 133 3.10 -5.92 0.48
C MET A 133 3.91 -7.02 1.17
N ALA A 134 3.50 -7.47 2.35
CA ALA A 134 4.19 -8.52 3.10
C ALA A 134 4.17 -9.83 2.33
N LYS A 135 3.02 -10.17 1.73
CA LYS A 135 2.86 -11.36 0.90
C LYS A 135 3.65 -11.30 -0.41
N ASN A 136 3.75 -10.13 -1.04
CA ASN A 136 4.64 -9.94 -2.19
C ASN A 136 6.12 -10.05 -1.79
N ALA A 137 6.50 -9.50 -0.63
CA ALA A 137 7.87 -9.59 -0.12
C ALA A 137 8.25 -11.03 0.31
N SER A 138 7.30 -11.82 0.81
CA SER A 138 7.53 -13.21 1.24
C SER A 138 7.33 -14.25 0.15
N GLY A 139 6.46 -13.97 -0.85
CA GLY A 139 6.06 -14.90 -1.91
C GLY A 139 6.70 -14.63 -3.28
N GLY A 140 7.47 -13.55 -3.42
CA GLY A 140 8.14 -13.18 -4.67
C GLY A 140 9.40 -13.99 -4.93
N SER A 141 9.34 -14.89 -5.91
CA SER A 141 10.44 -15.70 -6.44
C SER A 141 11.48 -14.90 -7.26
N SER A 142 11.84 -13.70 -6.84
CA SER A 142 12.91 -12.89 -7.45
C SER A 142 13.70 -12.27 -6.32
N GLY A 143 15.00 -12.60 -6.22
CA GLY A 143 15.92 -12.19 -5.16
C GLY A 143 16.25 -10.70 -5.10
N GLY A 144 15.24 -9.83 -5.26
CA GLY A 144 15.33 -8.39 -5.03
C GLY A 144 14.97 -8.01 -3.60
N SER A 145 15.46 -6.87 -3.13
CA SER A 145 15.17 -6.41 -1.77
C SER A 145 13.71 -5.98 -1.66
N PRO A 146 13.07 -6.07 -0.49
CA PRO A 146 11.71 -5.55 -0.30
C PRO A 146 11.59 -4.04 -0.59
N LEU A 147 12.73 -3.33 -0.56
CA LEU A 147 12.87 -1.95 -1.05
C LEU A 147 12.62 -1.82 -2.56
N ASP A 148 13.14 -2.75 -3.37
CA ASP A 148 12.94 -2.77 -4.82
C ASP A 148 11.47 -3.04 -5.16
N ALA A 149 10.84 -3.97 -4.44
CA ALA A 149 9.41 -4.25 -4.57
C ALA A 149 8.55 -3.01 -4.22
N LEU A 150 8.93 -2.31 -3.14
CA LEU A 150 8.28 -1.06 -2.75
C LEU A 150 8.49 0.04 -3.81
N GLY A 151 9.68 0.14 -4.38
CA GLY A 151 10.02 1.07 -5.45
C GLY A 151 9.21 0.82 -6.73
N GLY A 152 9.03 -0.45 -7.12
CA GLY A 152 8.17 -0.84 -8.24
C GLY A 152 6.69 -0.50 -8.02
N LEU A 153 6.19 -0.69 -6.79
CA LEU A 153 4.80 -0.36 -6.40
C LEU A 153 4.52 1.14 -6.30
N LEU A 154 5.52 1.95 -5.95
CA LEU A 154 5.38 3.40 -5.77
C LEU A 154 5.38 4.21 -7.06
N GLY A 155 5.55 3.53 -8.19
CA GLY A 155 5.71 4.15 -9.51
C GLY A 155 7.18 4.17 -9.89
N GLY A 156 7.74 2.99 -10.15
CA GLY A 156 9.09 2.80 -10.67
C GLY A 156 9.40 3.76 -11.82
N SER A 157 10.06 4.86 -11.47
CA SER A 157 10.66 5.87 -12.35
C SER A 157 11.93 6.43 -11.70
N GLY A 158 12.65 5.60 -10.93
CA GLY A 158 13.84 6.05 -10.19
C GLY A 158 14.76 4.90 -9.82
N GLY A 159 15.35 4.25 -10.82
CA GLY A 159 16.33 3.18 -10.61
C GLY A 159 16.77 2.45 -11.88
N GLY A 160 16.75 3.13 -13.03
CA GLY A 160 17.19 2.57 -14.31
C GLY A 160 18.09 3.57 -15.02
N GLU A 161 19.24 3.89 -14.43
CA GLU A 161 20.23 4.81 -15.02
C GLU A 161 21.65 4.21 -15.08
N ASP A 162 21.79 2.88 -15.04
CA ASP A 162 23.11 2.22 -15.20
C ASP A 162 23.21 1.26 -16.39
N SER A 163 22.14 1.00 -17.14
CA SER A 163 22.21 0.14 -18.35
C SER A 163 22.53 0.91 -19.63
N SER A 164 22.47 2.23 -19.60
CA SER A 164 22.76 3.09 -20.75
C SER A 164 24.25 3.37 -20.94
N LEU A 165 25.08 3.22 -19.90
CA LEU A 165 26.54 3.42 -19.98
C LEU A 165 27.29 2.12 -20.31
N ASP A 166 26.78 0.96 -19.89
CA ASP A 166 27.37 -0.34 -20.20
C ASP A 166 27.17 -0.74 -21.68
N SER A 167 26.03 -0.36 -22.28
CA SER A 167 25.72 -0.63 -23.68
C SER A 167 26.61 0.16 -24.68
N ILE A 168 27.18 1.30 -24.26
CA ILE A 168 28.11 2.08 -25.09
C ILE A 168 29.54 1.55 -24.98
N LEU A 169 29.90 0.95 -23.84
CA LEU A 169 31.22 0.33 -23.64
C LEU A 169 31.35 -0.99 -24.40
N ASP A 170 30.27 -1.78 -24.50
CA ASP A 170 30.27 -3.06 -25.23
C ASP A 170 30.30 -2.86 -26.76
N LEU A 171 29.70 -1.78 -27.27
CA LEU A 171 29.71 -1.47 -28.70
C LEU A 171 31.11 -1.05 -29.21
N GLY A 172 31.95 -0.48 -28.34
CA GLY A 172 33.34 -0.14 -28.67
C GLY A 172 34.28 -1.34 -28.74
N LYS A 173 33.95 -2.46 -28.06
CA LYS A 173 34.80 -3.65 -27.97
C LYS A 173 34.58 -4.66 -29.10
N LYS A 174 33.53 -4.49 -29.90
CA LYS A 174 33.21 -5.39 -31.02
C LYS A 174 33.83 -4.97 -32.37
N PHE A 175 34.57 -3.86 -32.38
CA PHE A 175 35.17 -3.29 -33.61
C PHE A 175 36.70 -3.13 -33.55
N PHE A 176 37.38 -3.69 -32.55
CA PHE A 176 38.84 -3.82 -32.50
C PHE A 176 39.26 -5.19 -31.98
#